data_AF-K2FZ35-F1
#
_entry.id   AF-K2FZ35-F1
#
_cell.length_a   1.000
_cell.length_b   1.000
_cell.length_c   1.000
_cell.angle_alpha   90.00
_cell.angle_beta   90.00
_cell.angle_gamma   90.00
#
_symmetry.space_group_name_H-M   'P 1'
#
loop_
_entity.id
_entity.type
_entity.pdbx_description
1 polymer ?
#
loop_
_entity_poly.entity_id
_entity_poly.type
_entity_poly.pdbx_seq_one_letter_code
_entity_poly.pdbx_strand_id
1 'polypeptide(L)'
;MQKIQFKCSPINWFAAETLLAWEEWNIITSWFFTSDNIKFFTYIKSIEKHFSSLMLNLHSNFFIVIKPDYNCTVYLIDSLVISFSFNVPKNKWEPCFKYEITWIWEISLEDFDIWEKDWIIFCFKENWKFWLYFDFTPLFPSWNNVINKEQLAKKLWKAYTFLFYNEELDYINKNEIYDEMIKDWWFPFFEILWNYSGLYEFYKEWKVVDAIFQDILKKFNNEYLIWLFEKWVKDETFNQKKDLLRAWIDAYISDTKSWYINCIKTLWTEIEWLLQYYYFWNTWKYNNTDELIKYLKNKINNSNKSSLLSLWFNEKFIEYLEKNVFNYFDLKTWKIDISRHTVWHWYAKDEEYTKIKALQYILIIDQLHYYFIEK
;
A
#
# COMPACT_ATOMS: atom_id res chain seq x y z
N MET A 1 14.40 23.58 6.78
CA MET A 1 15.54 22.91 6.13
C MET A 1 16.79 23.77 6.25
N GLN A 2 17.82 23.26 6.93
CA GLN A 2 19.13 23.91 7.06
C GLN A 2 20.12 23.30 6.07
N LYS A 3 20.94 24.12 5.40
CA LYS A 3 21.94 23.70 4.41
C LYS A 3 23.35 24.00 4.92
N ILE A 4 24.24 23.00 4.90
CA ILE A 4 25.62 23.10 5.37
C ILE A 4 26.55 22.62 4.25
N GLN A 5 27.58 23.42 3.92
CA GLN A 5 28.53 23.10 2.85
C GLN A 5 29.96 23.05 3.39
N PHE A 6 30.71 22.03 2.98
CA PHE A 6 32.10 21.83 3.37
C PHE A 6 32.77 20.82 2.43
N LYS A 7 34.09 20.74 2.49
CA LYS A 7 34.84 19.70 1.78
C LYS A 7 34.97 18.47 2.67
N CYS A 8 34.51 17.32 2.19
CA CYS A 8 34.55 16.07 2.94
C CYS A 8 35.76 15.23 2.53
N SER A 9 36.20 14.32 3.41
CA SER A 9 37.11 13.25 3.00
C SER A 9 36.44 12.34 1.96
N PRO A 10 37.20 11.57 1.15
CA PRO A 10 36.60 10.65 0.20
C PRO A 10 35.75 9.56 0.89
N ILE A 11 34.45 9.49 0.59
CA ILE A 11 33.61 8.30 0.82
C ILE A 11 33.22 7.79 -0.55
N ASN A 12 33.70 6.60 -0.90
CA ASN A 12 33.50 6.08 -2.25
C ASN A 12 32.61 4.83 -2.31
N TRP A 13 32.40 4.16 -1.17
CA TRP A 13 31.64 2.91 -1.06
C TRP A 13 31.56 2.48 0.41
N PHE A 14 30.71 1.49 0.69
CA PHE A 14 30.75 0.75 1.95
C PHE A 14 31.18 -0.71 1.71
N ALA A 15 32.00 -1.26 2.61
CA ALA A 15 32.33 -2.68 2.56
C ALA A 15 31.07 -3.53 2.80
N ALA A 16 30.88 -4.60 2.02
CA ALA A 16 29.77 -5.52 2.25
C ALA A 16 29.97 -6.35 3.54
N GLU A 17 31.23 -6.63 3.86
CA GLU A 17 31.70 -7.53 4.94
C GLU A 17 33.03 -7.03 5.52
N THR A 18 33.38 -7.51 6.72
CA THR A 18 34.71 -7.24 7.32
C THR A 18 35.65 -8.35 6.87
N LEU A 19 36.66 -8.02 6.08
CA LEU A 19 37.61 -9.00 5.50
C LEU A 19 39.05 -8.67 5.88
N LEU A 20 39.93 -9.68 5.77
CA LEU A 20 41.37 -9.52 5.94
C LEU A 20 41.99 -8.86 4.69
N ALA A 21 43.18 -8.27 4.83
CA ALA A 21 43.84 -7.46 3.79
C ALA A 21 44.14 -8.18 2.45
N TRP A 22 43.90 -9.49 2.36
CA TRP A 22 44.27 -10.35 1.23
C TRP A 22 43.08 -11.01 0.52
N GLU A 23 41.86 -10.74 0.95
CA GLU A 23 40.64 -11.32 0.38
C GLU A 23 40.03 -10.38 -0.67
N GLU A 24 39.27 -10.92 -1.62
CA GLU A 24 38.54 -10.12 -2.61
C GLU A 24 37.40 -9.34 -1.95
N TRP A 25 37.28 -8.05 -2.28
CA TRP A 25 36.34 -7.14 -1.62
C TRP A 25 35.03 -7.03 -2.41
N ASN A 26 33.93 -7.46 -1.80
CA ASN A 26 32.60 -7.06 -2.27
C ASN A 26 32.29 -5.66 -1.75
N ILE A 27 32.14 -4.71 -2.67
CA ILE A 27 31.77 -3.32 -2.37
C ILE A 27 30.28 -3.11 -2.59
N ILE A 28 29.64 -2.36 -1.69
CA ILE A 28 28.26 -1.92 -1.84
C ILE A 28 28.29 -0.45 -2.23
N THR A 29 27.80 -0.17 -3.43
CA THR A 29 27.81 1.17 -4.03
C THR A 29 26.43 1.82 -4.00
N SER A 30 25.35 1.04 -3.99
CA SER A 30 24.02 1.54 -3.65
C SER A 30 23.26 0.48 -2.89
N TRP A 31 22.53 0.91 -1.85
CA TRP A 31 21.70 -0.01 -1.09
C TRP A 31 20.64 0.74 -0.26
N PHE A 32 19.76 -0.06 0.32
CA PHE A 32 18.66 0.35 1.19
C PHE A 32 18.70 -0.46 2.50
N PHE A 33 18.64 0.22 3.64
CA PHE A 33 18.51 -0.41 4.96
C PHE A 33 17.39 0.23 5.78
N THR A 34 16.64 -0.58 6.52
CA THR A 34 15.79 -0.10 7.63
C THR A 34 16.54 -0.24 8.96
N SER A 35 16.09 0.48 9.98
CA SER A 35 16.57 0.31 11.36
C SER A 35 16.38 -1.08 11.96
N ASP A 36 15.58 -1.95 11.32
CA ASP A 36 15.42 -3.35 11.74
C ASP A 36 16.61 -4.22 11.28
N ASN A 37 17.40 -3.75 10.32
CA ASN A 37 18.58 -4.44 9.84
C ASN A 37 19.83 -4.02 10.63
N ILE A 38 20.55 -4.96 11.24
CA ILE A 38 21.76 -4.65 12.02
C ILE A 38 22.82 -3.86 11.21
N LYS A 39 22.90 -4.06 9.89
CA LYS A 39 23.82 -3.32 9.01
C LYS A 39 23.49 -1.82 8.94
N PHE A 40 22.25 -1.41 9.19
CA PHE A 40 21.86 0.00 9.28
C PHE A 40 22.75 0.75 10.28
N PHE A 41 22.90 0.21 11.50
CA PHE A 41 23.68 0.85 12.55
C PHE A 41 25.17 0.91 12.22
N THR A 42 25.70 -0.11 11.54
CA THR A 42 27.08 -0.12 11.05
C THR A 42 27.33 1.02 10.06
N TYR A 43 26.42 1.19 9.09
CA TYR A 43 26.58 2.23 8.07
C TYR A 43 26.31 3.64 8.61
N ILE A 44 25.29 3.83 9.45
CA ILE A 44 25.04 5.13 10.10
C ILE A 44 26.23 5.57 10.95
N LYS A 45 26.84 4.67 11.75
CA LYS A 45 28.05 5.01 12.51
C LYS A 45 29.23 5.40 11.62
N SER A 46 29.38 4.73 10.48
CA SER A 46 30.43 5.05 9.50
C SER A 46 30.20 6.45 8.90
N ILE A 47 28.96 6.75 8.52
CA ILE A 47 28.53 8.08 8.05
C ILE A 47 28.79 9.13 9.12
N GLU A 48 28.34 8.90 10.36
CA GLU A 48 28.54 9.81 11.49
C GLU A 48 30.02 10.09 11.75
N LYS A 49 30.89 9.08 11.72
CA LYS A 49 32.33 9.27 11.89
C LYS A 49 32.90 10.21 10.83
N HIS A 50 32.47 10.04 9.58
CA HIS A 50 32.93 10.86 8.46
C HIS A 50 32.39 12.29 8.49
N PHE A 51 31.21 12.48 9.07
CA PHE A 51 30.52 13.77 9.19
C PHE A 51 30.44 14.25 10.65
N SER A 52 31.42 13.87 11.47
CA SER A 52 31.38 14.03 12.93
C SER A 52 31.25 15.48 13.39
N SER A 53 31.71 16.44 12.60
CA SER A 53 31.56 17.87 12.87
C SER A 53 30.10 18.37 12.82
N LEU A 54 29.19 17.59 12.24
CA LEU A 54 27.79 17.99 12.00
C LEU A 54 26.80 17.42 13.01
N MET A 55 27.24 16.55 13.93
CA MET A 55 26.37 15.88 14.91
C MET A 55 25.10 15.29 14.27
N LEU A 56 25.26 14.53 13.17
CA LEU A 56 24.13 13.95 12.42
C LEU A 56 23.20 13.09 13.30
N ASN A 57 23.72 12.51 14.37
CA ASN A 57 22.97 11.74 15.37
C ASN A 57 21.88 12.54 16.10
N LEU A 58 21.93 13.88 16.08
CA LEU A 58 20.90 14.75 16.62
C LEU A 58 19.72 14.97 15.67
N HIS A 59 19.84 14.53 14.41
CA HIS A 59 18.86 14.78 13.36
C HIS A 59 18.22 13.47 12.89
N SER A 60 16.88 13.44 12.83
CA SER A 60 16.15 12.26 12.37
C SER A 60 16.12 12.13 10.84
N ASN A 61 16.22 13.26 10.13
CA ASN A 61 16.21 13.28 8.67
C ASN A 61 17.36 14.15 8.15
N PHE A 62 18.16 13.59 7.24
CA PHE A 62 19.21 14.32 6.55
C PHE A 62 19.41 13.79 5.14
N PHE A 63 19.73 14.68 4.21
CA PHE A 63 20.11 14.35 2.85
C PHE A 63 21.51 14.91 2.59
N ILE A 64 22.42 14.09 2.08
CA ILE A 64 23.79 14.47 1.78
C ILE A 64 23.99 14.33 0.28
N VAL A 65 24.44 15.41 -0.35
CA VAL A 65 24.91 15.42 -1.74
C VAL A 65 26.42 15.59 -1.72
N ILE A 66 27.13 14.65 -2.35
CA ILE A 66 28.58 14.67 -2.50
C ILE A 66 28.88 14.90 -3.98
N LYS A 67 29.59 15.98 -4.29
CA LYS A 67 30.02 16.30 -5.67
C LYS A 67 31.25 15.47 -6.05
N PRO A 68 31.56 15.30 -7.35
CA PRO A 68 32.76 14.60 -7.81
C PRO A 68 34.09 15.15 -7.27
N ASP A 69 34.12 16.43 -6.87
CA ASP A 69 35.29 17.10 -6.27
C ASP A 69 35.32 17.04 -4.73
N TYR A 70 34.44 16.21 -4.14
CA TYR A 70 34.23 16.05 -2.70
C TYR A 70 33.73 17.31 -1.98
N ASN A 71 33.16 18.26 -2.72
CA ASN A 71 32.30 19.25 -2.08
C ASN A 71 31.01 18.57 -1.61
N CYS A 72 30.81 18.59 -0.31
CA CYS A 72 29.65 18.01 0.35
C CYS A 72 28.64 19.10 0.70
N THR A 73 27.37 18.83 0.43
CA THR A 73 26.24 19.62 0.94
C THR A 73 25.35 18.72 1.78
N VAL A 74 25.15 19.08 3.04
CA VAL A 74 24.25 18.38 3.97
C VAL A 74 23.01 19.23 4.18
N TYR A 75 21.86 18.62 3.93
CA TYR A 75 20.53 19.17 4.18
C TYR A 75 19.97 18.51 5.42
N LEU A 76 19.74 19.29 6.47
CA LEU A 76 19.04 18.84 7.67
C LEU A 76 17.56 19.17 7.48
N ILE A 77 16.74 18.11 7.51
CA ILE A 77 15.35 18.17 7.03
C ILE A 77 14.41 18.09 8.22
N ASP A 78 13.63 19.14 8.44
CA ASP A 78 12.62 19.15 9.50
C ASP A 78 11.40 18.32 9.07
N SER A 79 10.99 18.45 7.81
CA SER A 79 9.84 17.78 7.21
C SER A 79 10.09 17.49 5.73
N LEU A 80 9.73 16.29 5.27
CA LEU A 80 9.76 15.94 3.85
C LEU A 80 8.55 16.54 3.13
N VAL A 81 8.76 16.95 1.89
CA VAL A 81 7.68 17.39 0.99
C VAL A 81 7.22 16.16 0.19
N ILE A 82 5.96 15.76 0.41
CA ILE A 82 5.40 14.52 -0.12
C ILE A 82 4.07 14.81 -0.77
N SER A 83 3.87 14.23 -1.96
CA SER A 83 2.62 14.33 -2.69
C SER A 83 1.70 13.16 -2.33
N PHE A 84 0.48 13.45 -1.90
CA PHE A 84 -0.53 12.46 -1.52
C PHE A 84 -1.77 12.56 -2.41
N SER A 85 -2.46 11.44 -2.59
CA SER A 85 -3.89 11.42 -2.93
C SER A 85 -4.69 11.19 -1.67
N PHE A 86 -5.88 11.79 -1.63
CA PHE A 86 -6.83 11.60 -0.54
C PHE A 86 -8.08 10.88 -1.04
N ASN A 87 -8.77 10.18 -0.13
CA ASN A 87 -10.08 9.64 -0.42
C ASN A 87 -11.12 10.75 -0.44
N VAL A 88 -11.05 11.72 0.46
CA VAL A 88 -11.96 12.88 0.50
C VAL A 88 -11.34 14.13 -0.15
N PRO A 89 -12.15 15.07 -0.70
CA PRO A 89 -11.66 16.37 -1.13
C PRO A 89 -10.98 17.11 0.03
N LYS A 90 -9.85 17.76 -0.24
CA LYS A 90 -9.10 18.53 0.76
C LYS A 90 -8.85 19.95 0.29
N ASN A 91 -9.07 20.91 1.19
CA ASN A 91 -8.69 22.29 0.94
C ASN A 91 -7.21 22.52 1.26
N LYS A 92 -6.61 23.54 0.64
CA LYS A 92 -5.25 23.96 0.98
C LYS A 92 -5.20 24.34 2.47
N TRP A 93 -4.17 23.88 3.17
CA TRP A 93 -3.93 24.11 4.62
C TRP A 93 -4.87 23.37 5.58
N GLU A 94 -5.76 22.52 5.07
CA GLU A 94 -6.55 21.64 5.91
C GLU A 94 -5.66 20.55 6.52
N PRO A 95 -5.82 20.21 7.81
CA PRO A 95 -5.16 19.04 8.37
C PRO A 95 -5.62 17.77 7.64
N CYS A 96 -4.66 16.90 7.37
CA CYS A 96 -4.91 15.58 6.80
C CYS A 96 -4.53 14.51 7.80
N PHE A 97 -5.34 13.47 7.88
CA PHE A 97 -5.08 12.31 8.72
C PHE A 97 -4.57 11.14 7.88
N LYS A 98 -3.78 10.25 8.50
CA LYS A 98 -3.24 9.04 7.85
C LYS A 98 -4.31 8.24 7.12
N TYR A 99 -5.49 8.12 7.72
CA TYR A 99 -6.62 7.36 7.19
C TYR A 99 -7.30 7.95 5.95
N GLU A 100 -7.01 9.22 5.64
CA GLU A 100 -7.57 9.88 4.47
C GLU A 100 -6.67 9.69 3.25
N ILE A 101 -5.43 9.21 3.44
CA ILE A 101 -4.43 9.07 2.38
C ILE A 101 -4.71 7.79 1.58
N THR A 102 -5.00 7.95 0.29
CA THR A 102 -5.20 6.83 -0.65
C THR A 102 -3.93 6.32 -1.29
N TRP A 103 -3.02 7.24 -1.54
CA TRP A 103 -1.83 6.96 -2.28
C TRP A 103 -0.78 8.00 -1.95
N ILE A 104 0.46 7.55 -1.89
CA ILE A 104 1.61 8.44 -1.85
C ILE A 104 2.14 8.44 -3.28
N TRP A 105 2.41 9.60 -3.89
CA TRP A 105 2.87 9.67 -5.28
C TRP A 105 4.39 9.76 -5.36
N GLU A 106 4.97 10.70 -4.64
CA GLU A 106 6.38 11.02 -4.74
C GLU A 106 6.87 11.79 -3.52
N ILE A 107 8.18 11.75 -3.31
CA ILE A 107 8.90 12.68 -2.44
C ILE A 107 9.53 13.72 -3.35
N SER A 108 9.24 15.00 -3.10
CA SER A 108 9.84 16.08 -3.88
C SER A 108 11.33 16.19 -3.59
N LEU A 109 12.11 16.30 -4.67
CA LEU A 109 13.55 16.53 -4.63
C LEU A 109 13.93 17.89 -5.25
N GLU A 110 12.97 18.80 -5.36
CA GLU A 110 13.17 20.12 -5.95
C GLU A 110 14.12 20.98 -5.13
N ASP A 111 14.03 20.87 -3.79
CA ASP A 111 14.85 21.66 -2.86
C ASP A 111 16.31 21.16 -2.72
N PHE A 112 16.67 20.06 -3.39
CA PHE A 112 18.02 19.48 -3.34
C PHE A 112 18.80 19.71 -4.64
N ASP A 113 20.00 20.29 -4.50
CA ASP A 113 20.94 20.52 -5.61
C ASP A 113 21.65 19.24 -6.04
N ILE A 114 20.93 18.32 -6.69
CA ILE A 114 21.42 17.01 -7.16
C ILE A 114 21.68 17.06 -8.68
N TRP A 115 22.84 16.55 -9.09
CA TRP A 115 23.32 16.44 -10.46
C TRP A 115 23.62 14.98 -10.80
N GLU A 116 23.68 14.67 -12.10
CA GLU A 116 23.82 13.30 -12.61
C GLU A 116 25.02 12.51 -12.06
N LYS A 117 26.12 13.20 -11.72
CA LYS A 117 27.36 12.58 -11.24
C LYS A 117 27.56 12.70 -9.72
N ASP A 118 26.58 13.25 -9.02
CA ASP A 118 26.66 13.37 -7.58
C ASP A 118 26.52 11.99 -6.91
N TRP A 119 26.92 11.92 -5.65
CA TRP A 119 26.60 10.81 -4.77
C TRP A 119 25.67 11.27 -3.69
N ILE A 120 24.83 10.36 -3.23
CA ILE A 120 23.77 10.71 -2.30
C ILE A 120 23.75 9.75 -1.14
N ILE A 121 23.45 10.31 0.02
CA ILE A 121 23.11 9.57 1.23
C ILE A 121 21.84 10.23 1.76
N PHE A 122 20.79 9.45 1.95
CA PHE A 122 19.55 9.94 2.49
C PHE A 122 19.12 9.08 3.66
N CYS A 123 18.96 9.71 4.82
CA CYS A 123 18.40 9.10 6.01
C CYS A 123 17.13 9.85 6.37
N PHE A 124 16.05 9.12 6.63
CA PHE A 124 14.84 9.69 7.18
C PHE A 124 14.18 8.74 8.15
N LYS A 125 13.37 9.30 9.03
CA LYS A 125 12.58 8.62 10.04
C LYS A 125 11.11 8.78 9.69
N GLU A 126 10.38 7.69 9.80
CA GLU A 126 8.93 7.68 9.76
C GLU A 126 8.44 6.80 10.93
N ASN A 127 7.53 7.34 11.75
CA ASN A 127 7.16 6.77 13.04
C ASN A 127 8.39 6.47 13.92
N TRP A 128 8.60 5.21 14.29
CA TRP A 128 9.72 4.75 15.12
C TRP A 128 10.85 4.10 14.32
N LYS A 129 10.73 4.05 12.99
CA LYS A 129 11.70 3.38 12.13
C LYS A 129 12.49 4.39 11.32
N PHE A 130 13.76 4.05 11.09
CA PHE A 130 14.63 4.81 10.21
C PHE A 130 14.86 4.07 8.91
N TRP A 131 15.13 4.85 7.89
CA TRP A 131 15.51 4.41 6.58
C TRP A 131 16.84 5.04 6.20
N LEU A 132 17.76 4.24 5.65
CA LEU A 132 19.01 4.72 5.08
C LEU A 132 19.13 4.23 3.64
N TYR A 133 19.40 5.17 2.75
CA TYR A 133 19.79 4.91 1.37
C TYR A 133 21.05 5.65 1.02
N PHE A 134 21.82 5.02 0.15
CA PHE A 134 22.93 5.69 -0.50
C PHE A 134 23.06 5.20 -1.94
N ASP A 135 23.61 6.08 -2.77
CA ASP A 135 23.96 5.78 -4.15
C ASP A 135 25.27 6.48 -4.49
N PHE A 136 26.31 5.66 -4.58
CA PHE A 136 27.68 5.99 -4.98
C PHE A 136 27.98 5.43 -6.38
N THR A 137 27.00 4.83 -7.08
CA THR A 137 27.26 4.21 -8.39
C THR A 137 27.87 5.15 -9.44
N PRO A 138 27.58 6.47 -9.48
CA PRO A 138 28.23 7.38 -10.43
C PRO A 138 29.75 7.51 -10.27
N LEU A 139 30.34 7.00 -9.18
CA LEU A 139 31.80 6.92 -9.01
C LEU A 139 32.49 5.99 -9.99
N PHE A 140 31.79 4.99 -10.51
CA PHE A 140 32.39 3.91 -11.27
C PHE A 140 32.17 4.19 -12.76
N PRO A 141 33.15 4.82 -13.46
CA PRO A 141 32.94 5.37 -14.81
C PRO A 141 32.67 4.26 -15.83
N SER A 142 33.14 3.04 -15.53
CA SER A 142 32.89 1.84 -16.32
C SER A 142 31.42 1.46 -16.44
N TRP A 143 30.55 1.99 -15.58
CA TRP A 143 29.13 1.61 -15.54
C TRP A 143 28.21 2.62 -16.22
N ASN A 144 28.73 3.78 -16.65
CA ASN A 144 27.96 4.87 -17.27
C ASN A 144 26.65 5.22 -16.52
N ASN A 145 26.64 5.01 -15.20
CA ASN A 145 25.48 5.22 -14.35
C ASN A 145 25.41 6.69 -13.94
N VAL A 146 24.23 7.28 -14.08
CA VAL A 146 23.93 8.65 -13.68
C VAL A 146 22.73 8.66 -12.76
N ILE A 147 22.70 9.60 -11.81
CA ILE A 147 21.50 9.85 -11.01
C ILE A 147 20.44 10.47 -11.91
N ASN A 148 19.36 9.73 -12.13
CA ASN A 148 18.11 10.28 -12.65
C ASN A 148 17.22 10.69 -11.46
N LYS A 149 16.96 12.00 -11.32
CA LYS A 149 16.16 12.56 -10.21
C LYS A 149 14.76 11.93 -10.10
N GLU A 150 14.11 11.67 -11.23
CA GLU A 150 12.76 11.07 -11.24
C GLU A 150 12.80 9.62 -10.76
N GLN A 151 13.77 8.83 -11.22
CA GLN A 151 13.93 7.44 -10.74
C GLN A 151 14.34 7.40 -9.27
N LEU A 152 15.17 8.34 -8.81
CA LEU A 152 15.52 8.48 -7.41
C LEU A 152 14.28 8.82 -6.58
N ALA A 153 13.50 9.82 -6.97
CA ALA A 153 12.24 10.17 -6.31
C ALA A 153 11.31 8.96 -6.20
N LYS A 154 11.18 8.17 -7.27
CA LYS A 154 10.41 6.90 -7.28
C LYS A 154 10.97 5.87 -6.28
N LYS A 155 12.30 5.70 -6.19
CA LYS A 155 12.92 4.78 -5.21
C LYS A 155 12.65 5.24 -3.77
N LEU A 156 12.86 6.52 -3.48
CA LEU A 156 12.68 7.10 -2.15
C LEU A 156 11.21 7.09 -1.73
N TRP A 157 10.31 7.34 -2.67
CA TRP A 157 8.87 7.24 -2.45
C TRP A 157 8.42 5.83 -2.04
N LYS A 158 8.88 4.79 -2.76
CA LYS A 158 8.58 3.39 -2.40
C LYS A 158 9.03 3.06 -0.99
N ALA A 159 10.24 3.52 -0.64
CA ALA A 159 10.81 3.37 0.68
C ALA A 159 10.01 4.06 1.79
N TYR A 160 9.60 5.31 1.56
CA TYR A 160 8.76 6.04 2.50
C TYR A 160 7.41 5.34 2.68
N THR A 161 6.79 4.89 1.60
CA THR A 161 5.52 4.16 1.64
C THR A 161 5.64 2.88 2.48
N PHE A 162 6.75 2.14 2.36
CA PHE A 162 7.00 0.97 3.19
C PHE A 162 7.02 1.32 4.69
N LEU A 163 7.74 2.37 5.10
CA LEU A 163 7.77 2.76 6.51
C LEU A 163 6.46 3.34 7.01
N PHE A 164 5.79 4.14 6.19
CA PHE A 164 4.53 4.79 6.53
C PHE A 164 3.43 3.77 6.85
N TYR A 165 3.43 2.63 6.16
CA TYR A 165 2.48 1.53 6.36
C TYR A 165 3.10 0.27 6.97
N ASN A 166 4.23 0.43 7.67
CA ASN A 166 4.96 -0.71 8.19
C ASN A 166 4.13 -1.52 9.20
N GLU A 167 3.35 -0.87 10.06
CA GLU A 167 2.52 -1.58 11.05
C GLU A 167 1.48 -2.46 10.35
N GLU A 168 0.80 -1.92 9.34
CA GLU A 168 -0.17 -2.64 8.54
C GLU A 168 0.47 -3.81 7.78
N LEU A 169 1.66 -3.59 7.21
CA LEU A 169 2.46 -4.65 6.57
C LEU A 169 2.87 -5.75 7.58
N ASP A 170 3.27 -5.38 8.79
CA ASP A 170 3.64 -6.32 9.85
C ASP A 170 2.44 -7.17 10.29
N TYR A 171 1.22 -6.62 10.30
CA TYR A 171 0.00 -7.37 10.58
C TYR A 171 -0.32 -8.41 9.51
N ILE A 172 -0.17 -8.04 8.23
CA ILE A 172 -0.50 -8.91 7.10
C ILE A 172 0.54 -10.01 6.91
N ASN A 173 1.81 -9.74 7.21
CA ASN A 173 2.87 -10.73 7.14
C ASN A 173 2.81 -11.78 8.28
N LYS A 174 2.00 -11.54 9.32
CA LYS A 174 1.76 -12.51 10.39
C LYS A 174 0.61 -13.44 10.00
N ASN A 175 0.98 -14.52 9.30
CA ASN A 175 0.05 -15.41 8.60
C ASN A 175 -1.12 -15.94 9.46
N GLU A 176 -0.91 -16.32 10.72
CA GLU A 176 -1.99 -16.95 11.52
C GLU A 176 -3.20 -16.03 11.78
N ILE A 177 -2.95 -14.81 12.27
CA ILE A 177 -4.03 -13.85 12.56
C ILE A 177 -4.66 -13.36 11.26
N TYR A 178 -3.84 -13.11 10.24
CA TYR A 178 -4.31 -12.73 8.93
C TYR A 178 -5.23 -13.81 8.33
N ASP A 179 -4.87 -15.09 8.42
CA ASP A 179 -5.70 -16.19 7.93
C ASP A 179 -7.05 -16.27 8.64
N GLU A 180 -7.12 -16.02 9.95
CA GLU A 180 -8.40 -15.94 10.69
C GLU A 180 -9.25 -14.75 10.22
N MET A 181 -8.65 -13.56 10.03
CA MET A 181 -9.35 -12.40 9.47
C MET A 181 -9.94 -12.71 8.10
N ILE A 182 -9.16 -13.36 7.25
CA ILE A 182 -9.58 -13.73 5.89
C ILE A 182 -10.73 -14.73 5.94
N LYS A 183 -10.73 -15.73 6.83
CA LYS A 183 -11.86 -16.66 7.00
C LYS A 183 -13.16 -15.92 7.32
N ASP A 184 -13.08 -14.84 8.11
CA ASP A 184 -14.22 -13.99 8.45
C ASP A 184 -14.49 -12.89 7.41
N TRP A 185 -13.90 -13.00 6.22
CA TRP A 185 -14.02 -12.08 5.09
C TRP A 185 -13.46 -10.67 5.34
N TRP A 186 -12.62 -10.48 6.36
CA TRP A 186 -11.90 -9.23 6.56
C TRP A 186 -10.59 -9.22 5.80
N PHE A 187 -10.42 -8.15 5.03
CA PHE A 187 -9.19 -7.78 4.33
C PHE A 187 -8.83 -6.35 4.76
N PRO A 188 -7.55 -5.92 4.69
CA PRO A 188 -7.15 -4.52 4.80
C PRO A 188 -7.69 -3.68 3.63
N PHE A 189 -9.01 -3.61 3.49
CA PHE A 189 -9.66 -2.79 2.47
C PHE A 189 -9.32 -1.33 2.68
N PHE A 190 -9.14 -0.62 1.58
CA PHE A 190 -8.75 0.78 1.60
C PHE A 190 -9.61 1.62 2.56
N GLU A 191 -10.94 1.44 2.51
CA GLU A 191 -11.89 2.23 3.31
C GLU A 191 -11.89 1.90 4.81
N ILE A 192 -11.21 0.83 5.25
CA ILE A 192 -11.10 0.46 6.67
C ILE A 192 -9.67 0.39 7.19
N LEU A 193 -8.64 0.73 6.38
CA LEU A 193 -7.24 0.72 6.80
C LEU A 193 -7.00 1.49 8.12
N TRP A 194 -7.76 2.56 8.32
CA TRP A 194 -7.74 3.41 9.51
C TRP A 194 -8.05 2.70 10.82
N ASN A 195 -8.81 1.61 10.79
CA ASN A 195 -9.15 0.80 11.96
C ASN A 195 -8.65 -0.65 11.79
N TYR A 196 -7.73 -0.89 10.85
CA TYR A 196 -7.24 -2.24 10.60
C TYR A 196 -6.42 -2.78 11.77
N SER A 197 -5.69 -1.91 12.48
CA SER A 197 -5.01 -2.26 13.73
C SER A 197 -6.01 -2.71 14.81
N GLY A 198 -7.15 -2.03 14.94
CA GLY A 198 -8.24 -2.41 15.83
C GLY A 198 -8.78 -3.80 15.50
N LEU A 199 -9.07 -4.06 14.21
CA LEU A 199 -9.46 -5.39 13.74
C LEU A 199 -8.39 -6.44 14.04
N TYR A 200 -7.13 -6.16 13.74
CA TYR A 200 -6.04 -7.09 13.99
C TYR A 200 -5.92 -7.46 15.48
N GLU A 201 -5.96 -6.48 16.37
CA GLU A 201 -5.89 -6.73 17.82
C GLU A 201 -7.13 -7.50 18.33
N PHE A 202 -8.31 -7.29 17.73
CA PHE A 202 -9.48 -8.13 18.01
C PHE A 202 -9.22 -9.61 17.70
N TYR A 203 -8.69 -9.94 16.53
CA TYR A 203 -8.39 -11.35 16.17
C TYR A 203 -7.24 -11.93 17.00
N LYS A 204 -6.29 -11.09 17.43
CA LYS A 204 -5.18 -11.50 18.28
C LYS A 204 -5.63 -11.88 19.69
N GLU A 205 -6.54 -11.11 20.29
CA GLU A 205 -6.96 -11.31 21.68
C GLU A 205 -8.31 -12.02 21.82
N TRP A 206 -9.09 -12.16 20.74
CA TRP A 206 -10.49 -12.58 20.75
C TRP A 206 -11.34 -11.77 21.74
N LYS A 207 -10.98 -10.50 21.94
CA LYS A 207 -11.61 -9.60 22.92
C LYS A 207 -12.20 -8.38 22.21
N VAL A 208 -13.44 -8.06 22.63
CA VAL A 208 -14.24 -6.90 22.19
C VAL A 208 -14.88 -7.09 20.80
N VAL A 209 -15.93 -7.92 20.75
CA VAL A 209 -16.70 -8.24 19.53
C VAL A 209 -17.45 -7.03 18.99
N ASP A 210 -18.12 -6.25 19.85
CA ASP A 210 -19.09 -5.28 19.34
C ASP A 210 -18.47 -3.93 18.99
N ALA A 211 -17.57 -3.38 19.81
CA ALA A 211 -17.15 -1.99 19.64
C ALA A 211 -16.44 -1.73 18.30
N ILE A 212 -15.54 -2.62 17.87
CA ILE A 212 -14.76 -2.42 16.64
C ILE A 212 -15.66 -2.52 15.40
N PHE A 213 -16.53 -3.53 15.34
CA PHE A 213 -17.47 -3.65 14.22
C PHE A 213 -18.49 -2.51 14.21
N GLN A 214 -18.95 -2.05 15.38
CA GLN A 214 -19.83 -0.88 15.47
C GLN A 214 -19.13 0.39 14.99
N ASP A 215 -17.86 0.61 15.34
CA ASP A 215 -17.09 1.76 14.86
C ASP A 215 -16.90 1.73 13.35
N ILE A 216 -16.63 0.54 12.77
CA ILE A 216 -16.59 0.36 11.33
C ILE A 216 -17.94 0.71 10.72
N LEU A 217 -19.02 0.07 11.19
CA LEU A 217 -20.38 0.29 10.66
C LEU A 217 -20.81 1.76 10.78
N LYS A 218 -20.42 2.46 11.85
CA LYS A 218 -20.74 3.87 12.08
C LYS A 218 -20.12 4.79 11.03
N LYS A 219 -18.93 4.46 10.52
CA LYS A 219 -18.31 5.20 9.39
C LYS A 219 -19.15 5.08 8.13
N PHE A 220 -19.67 3.89 7.82
CA PHE A 220 -20.50 3.64 6.64
C PHE A 220 -21.97 4.02 6.88
N ASN A 221 -22.15 5.28 7.30
CA ASN A 221 -23.46 5.89 7.39
C ASN A 221 -23.99 6.29 6.00
N ASN A 222 -25.22 6.78 5.94
CA ASN A 222 -25.89 7.11 4.70
C ASN A 222 -25.12 8.16 3.87
N GLU A 223 -24.60 9.21 4.51
CA GLU A 223 -23.84 10.26 3.84
C GLU A 223 -22.56 9.71 3.21
N TYR A 224 -21.83 8.87 3.95
CA TYR A 224 -20.59 8.24 3.47
C TYR A 224 -20.84 7.28 2.30
N LEU A 225 -21.90 6.48 2.37
CA LEU A 225 -22.26 5.54 1.31
C LEU A 225 -22.72 6.26 0.03
N ILE A 226 -23.46 7.36 0.15
CA ILE A 226 -23.81 8.21 -0.99
C ILE A 226 -22.54 8.82 -1.59
N TRP A 227 -21.62 9.28 -0.75
CA TRP A 227 -20.33 9.79 -1.21
C TRP A 227 -19.49 8.73 -1.94
N LEU A 228 -19.44 7.49 -1.43
CA LEU A 228 -18.79 6.36 -2.12
C LEU A 228 -19.42 6.08 -3.49
N PHE A 229 -20.75 6.08 -3.56
CA PHE A 229 -21.47 5.93 -4.83
C PHE A 229 -21.09 7.03 -5.83
N GLU A 230 -21.10 8.29 -5.40
CA GLU A 230 -20.71 9.44 -6.23
C GLU A 230 -19.25 9.36 -6.66
N LYS A 231 -18.37 8.82 -5.82
CA LYS A 231 -16.98 8.52 -6.18
C LYS A 231 -16.93 7.49 -7.31
N TRP A 232 -17.70 6.40 -7.22
CA TRP A 232 -17.70 5.34 -8.22
C TRP A 232 -18.22 5.78 -9.58
N VAL A 233 -19.35 6.46 -9.62
CA VAL A 233 -20.00 6.85 -10.90
C VAL A 233 -19.29 7.97 -11.66
N LYS A 234 -18.19 8.53 -11.11
CA LYS A 234 -17.27 9.39 -11.88
C LYS A 234 -16.49 8.60 -12.92
N ASP A 235 -16.27 7.30 -12.69
CA ASP A 235 -15.70 6.41 -13.69
C ASP A 235 -16.76 5.99 -14.71
N GLU A 236 -16.40 6.03 -16.00
CA GLU A 236 -17.32 5.75 -17.09
C GLU A 236 -17.86 4.32 -17.06
N THR A 237 -17.04 3.34 -16.66
CA THR A 237 -17.44 1.93 -16.56
C THR A 237 -18.45 1.73 -15.45
N PHE A 238 -18.20 2.29 -14.27
CA PHE A 238 -19.13 2.22 -13.15
C PHE A 238 -20.43 3.00 -13.44
N ASN A 239 -20.35 4.14 -14.12
CA ASN A 239 -21.51 4.95 -14.47
C ASN A 239 -22.51 4.20 -15.37
N GLN A 240 -22.07 3.28 -16.22
CA GLN A 240 -22.96 2.42 -17.02
C GLN A 240 -23.90 1.57 -16.15
N LYS A 241 -23.51 1.30 -14.90
CA LYS A 241 -24.28 0.52 -13.92
C LYS A 241 -24.80 1.37 -12.77
N LYS A 242 -24.83 2.70 -12.90
CA LYS A 242 -25.19 3.62 -11.82
C LYS A 242 -26.50 3.26 -11.12
N ASP A 243 -27.52 2.82 -11.84
CA ASP A 243 -28.84 2.56 -11.26
C ASP A 243 -28.81 1.27 -10.40
N LEU A 244 -28.01 0.28 -10.81
CA LEU A 244 -27.81 -0.94 -10.03
C LEU A 244 -26.94 -0.66 -8.81
N LEU A 245 -25.82 0.07 -8.99
CA LEU A 245 -24.97 0.54 -7.89
C LEU A 245 -25.77 1.33 -6.86
N ARG A 246 -26.66 2.20 -7.32
CA ARG A 246 -27.55 2.99 -6.46
C ARG A 246 -28.52 2.10 -5.70
N ALA A 247 -29.14 1.13 -6.37
CA ALA A 247 -30.04 0.19 -5.73
C ALA A 247 -29.37 -0.61 -4.59
N TRP A 248 -28.07 -0.94 -4.70
CA TRP A 248 -27.35 -1.62 -3.62
C TRP A 248 -27.10 -0.72 -2.43
N ILE A 249 -26.72 0.53 -2.69
CA ILE A 249 -26.52 1.53 -1.63
C ILE A 249 -27.83 1.79 -0.89
N ASP A 250 -28.93 1.96 -1.63
CA ASP A 250 -30.25 2.15 -1.04
C ASP A 250 -30.72 0.90 -0.27
N ALA A 251 -30.39 -0.30 -0.74
CA ALA A 251 -30.64 -1.55 -0.02
C ALA A 251 -29.84 -1.61 1.30
N TYR A 252 -28.55 -1.30 1.28
CA TYR A 252 -27.75 -1.26 2.52
C TYR A 252 -28.28 -0.21 3.51
N ILE A 253 -28.59 1.00 3.02
CA ILE A 253 -29.13 2.12 3.82
C ILE A 253 -30.48 1.78 4.46
N SER A 254 -31.28 0.92 3.82
CA SER A 254 -32.58 0.49 4.35
C SER A 254 -32.48 -0.26 5.68
N ASP A 255 -31.28 -0.77 6.03
CA ASP A 255 -30.94 -1.31 7.34
C ASP A 255 -31.81 -2.51 7.80
N THR A 256 -32.32 -3.31 6.86
CA THR A 256 -33.10 -4.53 7.16
C THR A 256 -32.47 -5.79 6.60
N LYS A 257 -32.77 -6.93 7.24
CA LYS A 257 -32.29 -8.25 6.78
C LYS A 257 -32.69 -8.57 5.35
N SER A 258 -33.93 -8.27 4.94
CA SER A 258 -34.38 -8.49 3.57
C SER A 258 -33.58 -7.68 2.56
N TRP A 259 -33.21 -6.45 2.92
CA TRP A 259 -32.40 -5.61 2.07
C TRP A 259 -30.91 -5.99 2.07
N TYR A 260 -30.37 -6.55 3.15
CA TYR A 260 -29.03 -7.15 3.13
C TYR A 260 -28.95 -8.35 2.19
N ILE A 261 -29.98 -9.20 2.17
CA ILE A 261 -30.08 -10.31 1.21
C ILE A 261 -30.03 -9.77 -0.22
N ASN A 262 -30.84 -8.74 -0.53
CA ASN A 262 -30.85 -8.12 -1.85
C ASN A 262 -29.49 -7.52 -2.20
N CYS A 263 -28.88 -6.77 -1.28
CA CYS A 263 -27.56 -6.18 -1.43
C CYS A 263 -26.50 -7.25 -1.79
N ILE A 264 -26.41 -8.32 -1.00
CA ILE A 264 -25.43 -9.40 -1.21
C ILE A 264 -25.67 -10.14 -2.53
N LYS A 265 -26.92 -10.54 -2.81
CA LYS A 265 -27.26 -11.30 -4.02
C LYS A 265 -26.99 -10.52 -5.30
N THR A 266 -27.18 -9.21 -5.30
CA THR A 266 -26.97 -8.40 -6.50
C THR A 266 -25.53 -7.90 -6.65
N LEU A 267 -24.84 -7.52 -5.56
CA LEU A 267 -23.43 -7.12 -5.60
C LEU A 267 -22.54 -8.23 -6.17
N TRP A 268 -22.86 -9.48 -5.84
CA TRP A 268 -22.15 -10.65 -6.35
C TRP A 268 -22.03 -10.64 -7.89
N THR A 269 -23.18 -10.58 -8.58
CA THR A 269 -23.22 -10.69 -10.04
C THR A 269 -22.45 -9.57 -10.73
N GLU A 270 -22.21 -8.48 -10.02
CA GLU A 270 -21.68 -7.25 -10.57
C GLU A 270 -20.19 -7.11 -10.31
N ILE A 271 -19.67 -7.75 -9.25
CA ILE A 271 -18.24 -8.07 -9.14
C ILE A 271 -17.81 -8.89 -10.37
N GLU A 272 -18.53 -9.97 -10.68
CA GLU A 272 -18.20 -10.83 -11.83
C GLU A 272 -18.34 -10.07 -13.16
N TRP A 273 -19.42 -9.30 -13.32
CA TRP A 273 -19.60 -8.46 -14.51
C TRP A 273 -18.47 -7.43 -14.68
N LEU A 274 -18.02 -6.76 -13.62
CA LEU A 274 -16.91 -5.80 -13.68
C LEU A 274 -15.63 -6.48 -14.17
N LEU A 275 -15.27 -7.64 -13.61
CA LEU A 275 -14.10 -8.40 -14.07
C LEU A 275 -14.24 -8.77 -15.55
N GLN A 276 -15.43 -9.26 -15.94
CA GLN A 276 -15.71 -9.68 -17.30
C GLN A 276 -15.68 -8.50 -18.30
N TYR A 277 -16.17 -7.33 -17.91
CA TYR A 277 -16.17 -6.11 -18.72
C TYR A 277 -14.74 -5.65 -19.02
N TYR A 278 -13.90 -5.52 -17.99
CA TYR A 278 -12.51 -5.11 -18.18
C TYR A 278 -11.71 -6.16 -18.95
N TYR A 279 -11.95 -7.45 -18.70
CA TYR A 279 -11.34 -8.52 -19.49
C TYR A 279 -11.74 -8.44 -20.96
N PHE A 280 -13.04 -8.27 -21.25
CA PHE A 280 -13.55 -8.21 -22.61
C PHE A 280 -12.96 -7.02 -23.37
N TRP A 281 -12.91 -5.83 -22.79
CA TRP A 281 -12.37 -4.66 -23.50
C TRP A 281 -10.85 -4.71 -23.75
N ASN A 282 -10.12 -5.54 -23.00
CA ASN A 282 -8.69 -5.73 -23.22
C ASN A 282 -8.35 -6.93 -24.13
N THR A 283 -9.24 -7.92 -24.23
CA THR A 283 -8.95 -9.18 -24.94
C THR A 283 -9.93 -9.51 -26.07
N TRP A 284 -11.05 -8.80 -26.13
CA TRP A 284 -12.21 -9.05 -27.00
C TRP A 284 -12.82 -10.45 -26.85
N LYS A 285 -12.71 -11.04 -25.64
CA LYS A 285 -13.18 -12.40 -25.35
C LYS A 285 -14.00 -12.45 -24.06
N TYR A 286 -14.86 -13.47 -23.97
CA TYR A 286 -15.49 -13.91 -22.73
C TYR A 286 -14.72 -15.09 -22.15
N ASN A 287 -14.68 -15.23 -20.83
CA ASN A 287 -13.94 -16.32 -20.21
C ASN A 287 -14.54 -16.76 -18.87
N ASN A 288 -14.02 -17.87 -18.34
CA ASN A 288 -14.39 -18.34 -17.02
C ASN A 288 -13.72 -17.51 -15.91
N THR A 289 -14.20 -17.72 -14.70
CA THR A 289 -13.75 -17.01 -13.50
C THR A 289 -12.25 -17.14 -13.24
N ASP A 290 -11.67 -18.32 -13.43
CA ASP A 290 -10.23 -18.54 -13.20
C ASP A 290 -9.39 -17.65 -14.11
N GLU A 291 -9.79 -17.49 -15.37
CA GLU A 291 -9.12 -16.59 -16.32
C GLU A 291 -9.36 -15.11 -15.98
N LEU A 292 -10.53 -14.75 -15.45
CA LEU A 292 -10.79 -13.39 -14.96
C LEU A 292 -9.90 -13.03 -13.76
N ILE A 293 -9.69 -13.96 -12.82
CA ILE A 293 -8.80 -13.76 -11.67
C ILE A 293 -7.34 -13.66 -12.13
N LYS A 294 -6.89 -14.52 -13.05
CA LYS A 294 -5.54 -14.41 -13.64
C LYS A 294 -5.34 -13.08 -14.36
N TYR A 295 -6.34 -12.62 -15.09
CA TYR A 295 -6.30 -11.30 -15.73
C TYR A 295 -6.18 -10.18 -14.70
N LEU A 296 -6.99 -10.21 -13.64
CA LEU A 296 -6.91 -9.21 -12.56
C LEU A 296 -5.51 -9.23 -11.92
N LYS A 297 -4.97 -10.41 -11.60
CA LYS A 297 -3.60 -10.57 -11.08
C LYS A 297 -2.56 -9.95 -12.00
N ASN A 298 -2.64 -10.22 -13.30
CA ASN A 298 -1.70 -9.66 -14.29
C ASN A 298 -1.85 -8.14 -14.41
N LYS A 299 -3.09 -7.62 -14.45
CA LYS A 299 -3.36 -6.18 -14.52
C LYS A 299 -2.80 -5.45 -13.30
N ILE A 300 -3.05 -6.00 -12.13
CA ILE A 300 -2.54 -5.45 -10.87
C ILE A 300 -1.00 -5.46 -10.87
N ASN A 301 -0.37 -6.57 -11.26
CA ASN A 301 1.09 -6.71 -11.30
C ASN A 301 1.78 -5.82 -12.34
N ASN A 302 1.07 -5.42 -13.40
CA ASN A 302 1.61 -4.55 -14.44
C ASN A 302 1.31 -3.06 -14.21
N SER A 303 0.48 -2.72 -13.23
CA SER A 303 0.16 -1.33 -12.93
C SER A 303 1.34 -0.61 -12.26
N ASN A 304 1.44 0.72 -12.36
CA ASN A 304 2.41 1.50 -11.55
C ASN A 304 2.17 1.34 -10.03
N LYS A 305 1.00 0.79 -9.67
CA LYS A 305 0.60 0.40 -8.33
C LYS A 305 1.10 -1.01 -7.96
N SER A 306 1.93 -1.67 -8.77
CA SER A 306 2.36 -3.06 -8.58
C SER A 306 3.58 -3.26 -7.69
N SER A 307 4.20 -2.19 -7.19
CA SER A 307 5.39 -2.39 -6.35
C SER A 307 5.01 -3.25 -5.13
N LEU A 308 5.89 -4.16 -4.72
CA LEU A 308 5.76 -4.98 -3.49
C LEU A 308 5.45 -4.16 -2.23
N LEU A 309 5.61 -2.83 -2.32
CA LEU A 309 5.42 -1.81 -1.29
C LEU A 309 4.13 -1.01 -1.49
N SER A 310 3.28 -1.43 -2.43
CA SER A 310 2.01 -0.78 -2.71
C SER A 310 0.96 -1.17 -1.67
N LEU A 311 0.26 -0.16 -1.19
CA LEU A 311 -0.84 -0.21 -0.21
C LEU A 311 -2.00 -1.15 -0.51
N TRP A 312 -2.00 -1.73 -1.70
CA TRP A 312 -3.13 -2.45 -2.22
C TRP A 312 -3.07 -3.93 -1.82
N PHE A 313 -1.91 -4.41 -1.35
CA PHE A 313 -1.67 -5.81 -1.02
C PHE A 313 -2.15 -6.74 -2.14
N ASN A 314 -1.77 -6.37 -3.36
CA ASN A 314 -2.16 -6.98 -4.63
C ASN A 314 -2.33 -8.50 -4.58
N GLU A 315 -1.25 -9.21 -4.23
CA GLU A 315 -1.24 -10.67 -4.19
C GLU A 315 -2.18 -11.21 -3.11
N LYS A 316 -2.24 -10.53 -1.96
CA LYS A 316 -3.11 -10.86 -0.83
C LYS A 316 -4.59 -10.59 -1.12
N PHE A 317 -4.91 -9.59 -1.93
CA PHE A 317 -6.28 -9.35 -2.37
C PHE A 317 -6.75 -10.41 -3.37
N ILE A 318 -5.88 -10.84 -4.29
CA ILE A 318 -6.19 -11.97 -5.18
C ILE A 318 -6.44 -13.23 -4.35
N GLU A 319 -5.56 -13.53 -3.39
CA GLU A 319 -5.71 -14.64 -2.46
C GLU A 319 -7.05 -14.55 -1.68
N TYR A 320 -7.43 -13.37 -1.22
CA TYR A 320 -8.71 -13.10 -0.56
C TYR A 320 -9.90 -13.41 -1.48
N LEU A 321 -9.88 -12.93 -2.73
CA LEU A 321 -10.95 -13.19 -3.69
C LEU A 321 -11.06 -14.69 -3.99
N GLU A 322 -9.95 -15.39 -4.18
CA GLU A 322 -9.94 -16.84 -4.42
C GLU A 322 -10.50 -17.62 -3.23
N LYS A 323 -10.11 -17.27 -2.00
CA LYS A 323 -10.51 -17.98 -0.77
C LYS A 323 -11.97 -17.73 -0.35
N ASN A 324 -12.49 -16.53 -0.58
CA ASN A 324 -13.78 -16.12 -0.04
C ASN A 324 -14.84 -15.92 -1.13
N VAL A 325 -14.49 -15.20 -2.18
CA VAL A 325 -15.43 -14.74 -3.21
C VAL A 325 -15.68 -15.88 -4.21
N PHE A 326 -14.62 -16.46 -4.76
CA PHE A 326 -14.67 -17.46 -5.84
C PHE A 326 -14.45 -18.91 -5.39
N ASN A 327 -14.43 -19.17 -4.08
CA ASN A 327 -14.17 -20.49 -3.55
C ASN A 327 -15.27 -21.50 -3.90
N TYR A 328 -14.87 -22.69 -4.30
CA TYR A 328 -15.76 -23.81 -4.56
C TYR A 328 -16.33 -24.35 -3.25
N PHE A 329 -17.61 -24.74 -3.26
CA PHE A 329 -18.25 -25.41 -2.13
C PHE A 329 -18.31 -26.92 -2.38
N ASP A 330 -18.14 -27.72 -1.33
CA ASP A 330 -18.20 -29.18 -1.42
C ASP A 330 -19.44 -29.71 -0.68
N LEU A 331 -20.42 -30.14 -1.45
CA LEU A 331 -21.66 -30.76 -0.95
C LEU A 331 -21.41 -32.07 -0.18
N LYS A 332 -20.27 -32.75 -0.40
CA LYS A 332 -19.95 -34.01 0.29
C LYS A 332 -19.53 -33.77 1.74
N THR A 333 -18.90 -32.64 2.03
CA THR A 333 -18.39 -32.33 3.37
C THR A 333 -19.35 -31.46 4.19
N TRP A 334 -20.42 -30.93 3.56
CA TRP A 334 -21.37 -29.99 4.18
C TRP A 334 -20.72 -28.73 4.79
N LYS A 335 -19.44 -28.45 4.47
CA LYS A 335 -18.78 -27.18 4.74
C LYS A 335 -19.26 -26.17 3.71
N ILE A 336 -20.38 -25.53 4.04
CA ILE A 336 -21.06 -24.54 3.21
C ILE A 336 -20.91 -23.20 3.91
N ASP A 337 -19.73 -22.61 3.78
CA ASP A 337 -19.52 -21.20 4.14
C ASP A 337 -20.10 -20.32 3.02
N ILE A 338 -20.54 -19.11 3.35
CA ILE A 338 -20.96 -18.15 2.32
C ILE A 338 -19.83 -17.95 1.30
N SER A 339 -20.16 -18.06 0.02
CA SER A 339 -19.31 -17.81 -1.14
C SER A 339 -20.21 -17.48 -2.33
N ARG A 340 -19.62 -17.12 -3.47
CA ARG A 340 -20.37 -17.03 -4.74
C ARG A 340 -21.36 -18.16 -4.92
N HIS A 341 -20.82 -19.36 -4.84
CA HIS A 341 -21.49 -20.53 -5.32
C HIS A 341 -22.63 -20.92 -4.37
N THR A 342 -22.43 -20.72 -3.07
CA THR A 342 -23.47 -21.00 -2.07
C THR A 342 -24.59 -19.97 -2.13
N VAL A 343 -24.30 -18.69 -2.39
CA VAL A 343 -25.34 -17.66 -2.61
C VAL A 343 -26.12 -17.93 -3.91
N TRP A 344 -25.41 -18.24 -5.01
CA TRP A 344 -26.04 -18.44 -6.32
C TRP A 344 -26.89 -19.71 -6.39
N HIS A 345 -26.48 -20.76 -5.69
CA HIS A 345 -27.20 -22.04 -5.65
C HIS A 345 -28.10 -22.22 -4.42
N TRP A 346 -28.36 -21.15 -3.65
CA TRP A 346 -29.25 -21.16 -2.48
C TRP A 346 -28.81 -22.11 -1.34
N TYR A 347 -27.52 -22.38 -1.23
CA TYR A 347 -26.96 -23.14 -0.11
C TYR A 347 -26.53 -22.27 1.07
N ALA A 348 -26.33 -20.96 0.87
CA ALA A 348 -25.96 -20.02 1.94
C ALA A 348 -27.07 -19.91 3.00
N LYS A 349 -26.70 -19.92 4.28
CA LYS A 349 -27.66 -19.90 5.40
C LYS A 349 -28.23 -18.51 5.62
N ASP A 350 -29.46 -18.43 6.10
CA ASP A 350 -30.13 -17.15 6.41
C ASP A 350 -29.36 -16.27 7.40
N GLU A 351 -28.56 -16.87 8.28
CA GLU A 351 -27.74 -16.19 9.29
C GLU A 351 -26.55 -15.44 8.67
N GLU A 352 -26.11 -15.83 7.47
CA GLU A 352 -24.93 -15.23 6.81
C GLU A 352 -25.25 -13.91 6.10
N TYR A 353 -26.54 -13.63 5.86
CA TYR A 353 -27.00 -12.38 5.27
C TYR A 353 -27.11 -11.27 6.32
N THR A 354 -25.94 -10.77 6.75
CA THR A 354 -25.80 -9.73 7.76
C THR A 354 -25.42 -8.38 7.16
N LYS A 355 -25.61 -7.31 7.94
CA LYS A 355 -25.12 -5.96 7.60
C LYS A 355 -23.62 -5.93 7.36
N ILE A 356 -22.85 -6.64 8.19
CA ILE A 356 -21.39 -6.75 8.07
C ILE A 356 -21.03 -7.41 6.73
N LYS A 357 -21.69 -8.51 6.38
CA LYS A 357 -21.44 -9.20 5.13
C LYS A 357 -21.76 -8.31 3.93
N ALA A 358 -22.88 -7.60 3.96
CA ALA A 358 -23.22 -6.62 2.92
C ALA A 358 -22.16 -5.51 2.80
N LEU A 359 -21.62 -5.03 3.92
CA LEU A 359 -20.52 -4.06 3.92
C LEU A 359 -19.24 -4.64 3.29
N GLN A 360 -18.89 -5.88 3.61
CA GLN A 360 -17.72 -6.53 3.00
C GLN A 360 -17.81 -6.59 1.47
N TYR A 361 -18.99 -6.84 0.90
CA TYR A 361 -19.20 -6.76 -0.54
C TYR A 361 -19.06 -5.34 -1.12
N ILE A 362 -19.57 -4.34 -0.40
CA ILE A 362 -19.36 -2.92 -0.75
C ILE A 362 -17.87 -2.57 -0.77
N LEU A 363 -17.11 -3.05 0.22
CA LEU A 363 -15.66 -2.85 0.31
C LEU A 363 -14.90 -3.55 -0.82
N ILE A 364 -15.34 -4.72 -1.27
CA ILE A 364 -14.76 -5.41 -2.44
C ILE A 364 -14.95 -4.57 -3.72
N ILE A 365 -16.16 -4.05 -3.95
CA ILE A 365 -16.43 -3.18 -5.11
C ILE A 365 -15.54 -1.94 -5.08
N ASP A 366 -15.41 -1.31 -3.90
CA ASP A 366 -14.56 -0.14 -3.74
C ASP A 366 -13.09 -0.45 -4.03
N GLN A 367 -12.60 -1.59 -3.52
CA GLN A 367 -11.23 -2.04 -3.77
C GLN A 367 -10.99 -2.34 -5.27
N LEU A 368 -11.94 -2.97 -5.95
CA LEU A 368 -11.87 -3.22 -7.40
C LEU A 368 -11.89 -1.92 -8.21
N HIS A 369 -12.71 -0.94 -7.81
CA HIS A 369 -12.72 0.38 -8.41
C HIS A 369 -11.32 1.03 -8.35
N TYR A 370 -10.60 0.92 -7.23
CA TYR A 370 -9.21 1.40 -7.13
C TYR A 370 -8.23 0.67 -8.04
N TYR A 371 -8.41 -0.63 -8.27
CA TYR A 371 -7.53 -1.42 -9.16
C TYR A 371 -7.76 -1.13 -10.63
N PHE A 372 -9.01 -0.88 -11.02
CA PHE A 372 -9.35 -0.69 -12.41
C PHE A 372 -9.16 0.73 -12.91
N ILE A 373 -9.24 1.71 -12.02
CA ILE A 373 -8.97 3.11 -12.37
C ILE A 373 -7.46 3.34 -12.39
N GLU A 374 -6.95 3.46 -13.61
CA GLU A 374 -5.66 4.09 -13.88
C GLU A 374 -5.84 5.61 -13.69
N LYS A 375 -5.13 6.17 -12.71
CA LYS A 375 -4.94 7.62 -12.58
C LYS A 375 -3.58 7.97 -13.15
#